data_AF-A0A967T311-F1
#
_entry.id   AF-A0A967T311-F1
#
_cell.length_a   1.000
_cell.length_b   1.000
_cell.length_c   1.000
_cell.angle_alpha   90.00
_cell.angle_beta   90.00
_cell.angle_gamma   90.00
#
_symmetry.space_group_name_H-M   'P 1'
#
loop_
_entity.id
_entity.type
_entity.pdbx_description
1 polymer ?
#
loop_
_entity_poly.entity_id
_entity_poly.type
_entity_poly.pdbx_seq_one_letter_code
_entity_poly.pdbx_strand_id
1 'polypeptide(L)' 'KGGIVIGISNELDVPVKYIGVGEEIEDLQVFDRELFVNSMFKD' A
#
# COMPACT_ATOMS: atom_id res chain seq x y z
N LYS A 1 -10.20 -1.93 -5.02
CA LYS A 1 -9.57 -3.03 -4.23
C LYS A 1 -8.55 -2.55 -3.19
N GLY A 2 -7.97 -1.33 -3.25
CA GLY A 2 -6.98 -0.89 -2.25
C GLY A 2 -7.54 -0.25 -0.97
N GLY A 3 -8.87 -0.13 -0.81
CA GLY A 3 -9.49 0.46 0.40
C GLY A 3 -9.27 -0.34 1.69
N ILE A 4 -8.91 -1.62 1.59
CA ILE A 4 -8.67 -2.49 2.75
C ILE A 4 -7.35 -2.15 3.46
N VAL A 5 -6.33 -1.69 2.74
CA VAL A 5 -4.99 -1.43 3.30
C VAL A 5 -5.00 -0.25 4.28
N ILE A 6 -5.83 0.78 4.00
CA ILE A 6 -5.94 1.97 4.85
C ILE A 6 -6.56 1.63 6.22
N GLY A 7 -7.54 0.71 6.26
CA GLY A 7 -8.15 0.25 7.50
C GLY A 7 -7.16 -0.51 8.39
N ILE A 8 -6.42 -1.45 7.81
CA ILE A 8 -5.50 -2.33 8.54
C ILE A 8 -4.31 -1.57 9.14
N SER A 9 -3.74 -0.60 8.41
CA SER A 9 -2.61 0.19 8.94
C SER A 9 -3.00 1.06 10.14
N ASN A 10 -4.25 1.54 10.17
CA ASN A 10 -4.74 2.38 11.26
C ASN A 10 -5.11 1.55 12.50
N GLU A 11 -5.52 0.29 12.29
CA GLU A 11 -5.89 -0.63 13.37
C GLU A 11 -4.65 -1.29 14.03
N LEU A 12 -3.57 -1.48 13.27
CA LEU A 12 -2.34 -2.11 13.75
C LEU A 12 -1.29 -1.12 14.30
N ASP A 13 -1.42 0.20 14.05
CA ASP A 13 -0.45 1.24 14.45
C ASP A 13 1.01 0.90 14.09
N VAL A 14 1.20 0.10 13.05
CA VAL A 14 2.51 -0.36 12.58
C VAL A 14 2.80 0.27 11.22
N PRO A 15 3.99 0.90 11.03
CA PRO A 15 4.36 1.47 9.75
C PRO A 15 4.59 0.36 8.72
N VAL A 16 3.80 0.38 7.66
CA VAL A 16 4.02 -0.47 6.47
C VAL A 16 5.34 -0.02 5.83
N LYS A 17 6.26 -0.96 5.58
CA LYS A 17 7.59 -0.68 5.00
C LYS A 17 7.68 -1.06 3.52
N TYR A 18 6.96 -2.11 3.12
CA TYR A 18 6.97 -2.63 1.76
C TYR A 18 5.56 -3.04 1.36
N ILE A 19 5.24 -2.90 0.07
CA ILE A 19 4.01 -3.40 -0.53
C ILE A 19 4.34 -4.21 -1.78
N GLY A 20 3.64 -5.33 -1.95
CA GLY A 20 3.61 -6.04 -3.22
C GLY A 20 2.49 -5.47 -4.08
N VAL A 21 2.82 -4.97 -5.27
CA VAL A 21 1.83 -4.42 -6.22
C VAL A 21 1.47 -5.39 -7.34
N GLY A 22 2.07 -6.58 -7.33
CA GLY A 22 1.86 -7.69 -8.27
C GLY A 22 2.22 -9.03 -7.64
N GLU A 23 2.41 -10.05 -8.47
CA GLU A 23 2.64 -11.44 -8.03
C GLU A 23 4.11 -11.88 -8.14
N GLU A 24 4.95 -11.09 -8.82
CA GLU A 24 6.37 -11.41 -9.01
C GLU A 24 7.24 -10.88 -7.85
N ILE A 25 8.44 -11.42 -7.70
CA ILE A 25 9.34 -11.00 -6.60
C ILE A 25 9.87 -9.57 -6.82
N GLU A 26 9.90 -9.15 -8.09
CA GLU A 26 10.27 -7.82 -8.56
C GLU A 26 9.19 -6.77 -8.25
N ASP A 27 7.96 -7.20 -7.96
CA ASP A 27 6.83 -6.31 -7.66
C ASP A 27 6.81 -5.82 -6.19
N LEU A 28 7.88 -6.12 -5.43
CA LEU A 28 8.06 -5.63 -4.07
C LEU A 28 8.62 -4.21 -4.08
N GLN A 29 7.81 -3.26 -3.62
CA GLN A 29 8.16 -1.84 -3.60
C GLN A 29 8.19 -1.30 -2.17
N VAL A 30 9.03 -0.29 -1.94
CA VAL A 30 8.99 0.47 -0.67
C VAL A 30 7.63 1.15 -0.56
N PHE A 31 7.02 1.04 0.62
CA PHE A 31 5.72 1.66 0.85
C PHE A 31 5.87 3.18 0.98
N ASP A 32 5.25 3.89 0.04
CA ASP A 32 5.07 5.33 0.10
C ASP A 32 3.58 5.62 0.24
N ARG A 33 3.21 6.24 1.36
CA ARG A 33 1.82 6.57 1.69
C ARG A 33 1.23 7.55 0.68
N GLU A 34 1.99 8.55 0.23
CA GLU A 34 1.48 9.54 -0.72
C GLU A 34 1.25 8.90 -2.08
N LEU A 35 2.20 8.11 -2.57
CA LEU A 35 2.04 7.39 -3.84
C LEU A 35 0.90 6.37 -3.78
N PHE A 36 0.73 5.66 -2.67
CA PHE A 36 -0.35 4.68 -2.49
C PHE A 36 -1.73 5.33 -2.50
N VAL A 37 -1.90 6.46 -1.80
CA VAL A 37 -3.15 7.23 -1.83
C VAL A 37 -3.39 7.78 -3.24
N ASN A 38 -2.37 8.38 -3.86
CA ASN A 38 -2.49 8.94 -5.21
C ASN A 38 -2.83 7.89 -6.28
N SER A 39 -2.32 6.66 -6.18
CA SER A 39 -2.67 5.58 -7.14
C SER A 39 -4.06 5.00 -6.91
N MET A 40 -4.55 5.06 -5.67
CA MET A 40 -5.89 4.62 -5.27
C MET A 40 -7.02 5.57 -5.71
N PHE A 41 -6.72 6.86 -5.81
CA PHE A 41 -7.69 7.92 -6.14
C PHE A 41 -7.46 8.53 -7.54
N LYS A 42 -6.56 7.97 -8.35
CA LYS A 42 -6.45 8.31 -9.78
C LYS A 42 -7.52 7.55 -10.56
N ASP A 43 -8.51 8.30 -11.05
CA ASP A 43 -9.56 7.85 -11.99
C ASP A 43 -8.98 7.26 -13.29
#